data_AF-A0A176S6U5-F1
#
_entry.id   AF-A0A176S6U5-F1
#
_cell.length_a   1.000
_cell.length_b   1.000
_cell.length_c   1.000
_cell.angle_alpha   90.00
_cell.angle_beta   90.00
_cell.angle_gamma   90.00
#
_symmetry.space_group_name_H-M   'P 1'
#
loop_
_entity.id
_entity.type
_entity.pdbx_description
1 polymer ?
#
loop_
_entity_poly.entity_id
_entity_poly.type
_entity_poly.pdbx_seq_one_letter_code
_entity_poly.pdbx_strand_id
1 'polypeptide(L)'
;MRERLIGLVITIIGGGIILLLEYCYINKENCPLQPIQEQQPLSFKISYWYRADDQGDFKHFGDGSVLHSGDHLKLIFTPTEDNIYIYIFMVDSHNNIARLFPTDDFKGAARANKNPVKKEKQYFVPAASRSFKLDENTGKETLYLIATRQADAIRTNPKSDNGRNRKEDTSD
;
A
#
# COMPACT_ATOMS: atom_id res chain seq x y z
N MET A 1 -28.73 -46.89 -28.08
CA MET A 1 -28.65 -46.62 -26.62
C MET A 1 -27.73 -45.42 -26.35
N ARG A 2 -27.93 -44.27 -27.02
CA ARG A 2 -27.02 -43.11 -26.91
C ARG A 2 -27.63 -41.77 -27.38
N GLU A 3 -28.92 -41.51 -27.14
CA GLU A 3 -29.51 -40.20 -27.52
C GLU A 3 -30.50 -39.62 -26.51
N ARG A 4 -30.78 -40.29 -25.39
CA ARG A 4 -31.78 -39.84 -24.40
C ARG A 4 -31.18 -39.17 -23.15
N LEU A 5 -29.86 -39.06 -23.06
CA LEU A 5 -29.17 -38.59 -21.84
C LEU A 5 -28.75 -37.11 -21.86
N ILE A 6 -28.84 -36.42 -22.99
CA ILE A 6 -28.37 -35.02 -23.12
C ILE A 6 -29.47 -34.01 -22.75
N GLY A 7 -30.75 -34.38 -22.87
CA GLY A 7 -31.87 -33.48 -22.56
C GLY A 7 -32.19 -33.27 -21.07
N LEU A 8 -31.68 -34.13 -20.17
CA LEU A 8 -32.04 -34.09 -18.74
C LEU A 8 -31.04 -33.30 -17.87
N VAL A 9 -29.83 -33.03 -18.37
CA VAL A 9 -28.79 -32.32 -17.60
C VAL A 9 -28.91 -30.79 -17.79
N ILE A 10 -29.47 -30.34 -18.92
CA ILE A 10 -29.62 -28.91 -19.25
C ILE A 10 -30.75 -28.25 -18.43
N THR A 11 -31.78 -28.99 -18.01
CA THR A 11 -32.89 -28.46 -17.20
C THR A 11 -32.51 -28.22 -15.73
N ILE A 12 -31.55 -28.97 -15.19
CA ILE A 12 -31.22 -28.90 -13.76
C ILE A 12 -30.31 -27.70 -13.44
N ILE A 13 -29.41 -27.31 -14.36
CA ILE A 13 -28.50 -26.18 -14.15
C ILE A 13 -29.17 -24.84 -14.55
N GLY A 14 -30.01 -24.83 -15.59
CA GLY A 14 -30.75 -23.65 -16.02
C GLY A 14 -31.92 -23.26 -15.11
N GLY A 15 -32.69 -24.25 -14.63
CA GLY A 15 -33.88 -23.99 -13.80
C GLY A 15 -33.57 -23.43 -12.42
N GLY A 16 -32.48 -23.88 -11.79
CA GLY A 16 -32.09 -23.41 -10.45
C GLY A 16 -31.68 -21.93 -10.43
N ILE A 17 -30.95 -21.47 -11.46
CA ILE A 17 -30.56 -20.06 -11.59
C ILE A 17 -31.77 -19.18 -11.91
N ILE A 18 -32.68 -19.64 -12.78
CA ILE A 18 -33.90 -18.89 -13.12
C ILE A 18 -34.82 -18.76 -11.90
N LEU A 19 -35.03 -19.82 -11.12
CA LEU A 19 -35.81 -19.78 -9.88
C LEU A 19 -35.17 -18.89 -8.81
N LEU A 20 -33.84 -18.84 -8.73
CA LEU A 20 -33.12 -17.93 -7.83
C LEU A 20 -33.30 -16.46 -8.23
N LEU A 21 -33.25 -16.16 -9.53
CA LEU A 21 -33.50 -14.82 -10.05
C LEU A 21 -34.95 -14.38 -9.84
N GLU A 22 -35.93 -15.26 -10.09
CA GLU A 22 -37.35 -15.00 -9.81
C GLU A 22 -37.62 -14.84 -8.31
N TYR A 23 -37.02 -15.68 -7.47
CA TYR A 23 -37.11 -15.58 -6.02
C TYR A 23 -36.56 -14.24 -5.51
N CYS A 24 -35.40 -13.81 -6.01
CA CYS A 24 -34.82 -12.51 -5.67
C CYS A 24 -35.63 -11.32 -6.24
N TYR A 25 -36.30 -11.50 -7.39
CA TYR A 25 -37.20 -10.50 -7.97
C TYR A 25 -38.44 -10.28 -7.10
N ILE A 26 -39.02 -11.36 -6.58
CA ILE A 26 -40.25 -11.33 -5.77
C ILE A 26 -39.96 -11.00 -4.29
N ASN A 27 -38.87 -11.52 -3.73
CA ASN A 27 -38.55 -11.45 -2.30
C ASN A 27 -37.23 -10.72 -2.05
N LYS A 28 -37.24 -9.41 -2.30
CA LYS A 28 -36.04 -8.55 -2.22
C LYS A 28 -35.36 -8.54 -0.85
N GLU A 29 -36.12 -8.72 0.23
CA GLU A 29 -35.61 -8.65 1.60
C GLU A 29 -34.82 -9.92 2.01
N ASN A 30 -35.12 -11.06 1.40
CA ASN A 30 -34.51 -12.37 1.74
C ASN A 30 -33.70 -12.96 0.58
N CYS A 31 -33.28 -12.14 -0.39
CA CYS A 31 -32.45 -12.59 -1.49
C CYS A 31 -31.04 -12.95 -1.00
N PRO A 32 -30.55 -14.18 -1.22
CA PRO A 32 -29.20 -14.59 -0.80
C PRO A 32 -28.10 -13.98 -1.68
N LEU A 33 -28.45 -13.36 -2.81
CA LEU A 33 -27.52 -12.63 -3.66
C LEU A 33 -27.31 -11.24 -3.05
N GLN A 34 -26.18 -11.07 -2.37
CA GLN A 34 -25.76 -9.74 -1.94
C GLN A 34 -25.37 -8.93 -3.18
N PRO A 35 -25.85 -7.68 -3.33
CA PRO A 35 -25.36 -6.80 -4.38
C PRO A 35 -23.84 -6.69 -4.26
N ILE A 36 -23.13 -6.82 -5.38
CA ILE A 36 -21.69 -6.57 -5.43
C ILE A 36 -21.51 -5.13 -4.97
N GLN A 37 -21.00 -4.94 -3.76
CA GLN A 37 -20.70 -3.62 -3.24
C GLN A 37 -19.57 -3.05 -4.11
N GLU A 38 -19.88 -2.09 -4.98
CA GLU A 38 -18.88 -1.30 -5.68
C GLU A 38 -18.02 -0.60 -4.63
N GLN A 39 -16.84 -1.14 -4.39
CA GLN A 39 -15.89 -0.55 -3.46
C GLN A 39 -15.42 0.77 -4.07
N GLN A 40 -15.69 1.87 -3.39
CA GLN A 40 -15.17 3.17 -3.79
C GLN A 40 -13.64 3.10 -3.89
N PRO A 41 -13.03 3.64 -4.96
CA PRO A 41 -11.59 3.69 -5.09
C PRO A 41 -10.96 4.38 -3.88
N LEU A 42 -9.95 3.74 -3.30
CA LEU A 42 -9.14 4.35 -2.25
C LEU A 42 -8.49 5.63 -2.78
N SER A 43 -8.70 6.75 -2.08
CA SER A 43 -8.07 8.02 -2.40
C SER A 43 -7.23 8.52 -1.24
N PHE A 44 -6.22 9.34 -1.53
CA PHE A 44 -5.49 10.10 -0.53
C PHE A 44 -4.92 11.34 -1.19
N LYS A 45 -4.73 12.41 -0.41
CA LYS A 45 -4.06 13.62 -0.88
C LYS A 45 -2.57 13.44 -0.66
N ILE A 46 -1.74 13.70 -1.66
CA ILE A 46 -0.28 13.69 -1.50
C ILE A 46 0.32 14.94 -2.15
N SER A 47 1.39 15.42 -1.52
CA SER A 47 2.24 16.48 -2.04
C SER A 47 3.70 16.05 -2.02
N TYR A 48 4.40 16.46 -3.07
CA TYR A 48 5.81 16.14 -3.31
C TYR A 48 6.62 17.42 -3.13
N TRP A 49 7.68 17.33 -2.33
CA TRP A 49 8.53 18.45 -2.00
C TRP A 49 9.98 18.09 -2.18
N TYR A 50 10.77 18.98 -2.76
CA TYR A 50 12.21 18.85 -2.86
C TYR A 50 12.90 20.14 -2.39
N ARG A 51 14.15 20.03 -1.97
CA ARG A 51 15.03 21.17 -1.69
C ARG A 51 16.39 20.90 -2.33
N ALA A 52 16.96 21.92 -2.96
CA ALA A 52 18.28 21.82 -3.57
C ALA A 52 19.36 21.72 -2.48
N ASP A 53 19.95 20.54 -2.32
CA ASP A 53 20.88 20.21 -1.23
C ASP A 53 20.38 20.72 0.16
N ASP A 54 21.28 21.12 1.06
CA ASP A 54 20.94 21.71 2.36
C ASP A 54 20.61 23.22 2.30
N GLN A 55 20.37 23.78 1.11
CA GLN A 55 20.13 25.21 0.93
C GLN A 55 18.68 25.54 0.54
N GLY A 56 18.15 26.60 1.16
CA GLY A 56 16.86 27.19 0.79
C GLY A 56 15.62 26.44 1.29
N ASP A 57 14.46 26.84 0.76
CA ASP A 57 13.16 26.31 1.14
C ASP A 57 12.76 25.11 0.29
N PHE A 58 11.90 24.25 0.86
CA PHE A 58 11.26 23.19 0.10
C PHE A 58 10.32 23.76 -0.97
N LYS A 59 10.39 23.20 -2.17
CA LYS A 59 9.58 23.54 -3.33
C LYS A 59 8.79 22.33 -3.80
N HIS A 60 7.64 22.57 -4.41
CA HIS A 60 6.85 21.50 -5.01
C HIS A 60 7.49 20.97 -6.31
N PHE A 61 7.31 19.68 -6.55
CA PHE A 61 7.58 19.06 -7.85
C PHE A 61 6.45 18.08 -8.22
N GLY A 62 6.46 17.60 -9.46
CA GLY A 62 5.49 16.67 -10.00
C GLY A 62 6.09 15.77 -11.08
N ASP A 63 5.25 15.05 -11.80
CA ASP A 63 5.68 14.17 -12.88
C ASP A 63 6.50 14.93 -13.94
N GLY A 64 7.57 14.30 -14.43
CA GLY A 64 8.52 14.90 -15.36
C GLY A 64 9.42 16.01 -14.79
N SER A 65 9.35 16.32 -13.50
CA SER A 65 10.28 17.28 -12.87
C SER A 65 11.71 16.74 -12.88
N VAL A 66 12.68 17.64 -13.06
CA VAL A 66 14.10 17.32 -13.00
C VAL A 66 14.65 17.73 -11.64
N LEU A 67 15.12 16.75 -10.88
CA LEU A 67 15.83 16.92 -9.62
C LEU A 67 17.30 16.57 -9.84
N HIS A 68 18.17 16.99 -8.92
CA HIS A 68 19.61 16.75 -9.00
C HIS A 68 20.09 15.86 -7.86
N SER A 69 21.17 15.13 -8.11
CA SER A 69 21.88 14.39 -7.08
C SER A 69 22.22 15.28 -5.89
N GLY A 70 21.97 14.76 -4.68
CA GLY A 70 22.10 15.51 -3.45
C GLY A 70 20.85 16.32 -3.03
N ASP A 71 19.84 16.47 -3.89
CA ASP A 71 18.58 17.11 -3.49
C ASP A 71 17.88 16.33 -2.38
N HIS A 72 17.13 17.05 -1.55
CA HIS A 72 16.40 16.50 -0.42
C HIS A 72 14.92 16.33 -0.76
N LEU A 73 14.44 15.09 -0.79
CA LEU A 73 13.07 14.71 -1.07
C LEU A 73 12.24 14.53 0.22
N LYS A 74 11.00 15.03 0.19
CA LYS A 74 10.01 14.85 1.26
C LYS A 74 8.61 14.66 0.67
N LEU A 75 7.87 13.69 1.21
CA LEU A 75 6.48 13.46 0.83
C LEU A 75 5.56 13.73 2.02
N ILE A 76 4.40 14.33 1.73
CA ILE A 76 3.38 14.60 2.75
C ILE A 76 2.04 14.14 2.22
N PHE A 77 1.40 13.22 2.92
CA PHE A 77 0.09 12.71 2.52
C PHE A 77 -0.92 12.70 3.66
N THR A 78 -2.21 12.75 3.29
CA THR A 78 -3.36 12.70 4.19
C THR A 78 -4.37 11.67 3.66
N PRO A 79 -4.59 10.55 4.38
CA PRO A 79 -5.60 9.55 4.03
C PRO A 79 -7.02 10.10 4.09
N THR A 80 -7.91 9.67 3.20
CA THR A 80 -9.34 10.02 3.23
C THR A 80 -10.21 9.00 3.96
N GLU A 81 -9.65 7.82 4.24
CA GLU A 81 -10.31 6.69 4.90
C GLU A 81 -9.48 6.14 6.06
N ASP A 82 -10.16 5.53 7.04
CA ASP A 82 -9.53 4.86 8.17
C ASP A 82 -9.20 3.40 7.85
N ASN A 83 -8.25 2.84 8.61
CA ASN A 83 -7.83 1.44 8.52
C ASN A 83 -7.32 1.03 7.13
N ILE A 84 -6.73 1.98 6.40
CA ILE A 84 -6.07 1.71 5.12
C ILE A 84 -4.56 1.55 5.34
N TYR A 85 -3.93 0.84 4.43
CA TYR A 85 -2.50 0.60 4.41
C TYR A 85 -1.93 1.32 3.20
N ILE A 86 -0.93 2.16 3.42
CA ILE A 86 -0.26 2.89 2.35
C ILE A 86 1.16 2.34 2.21
N TYR A 87 1.60 2.18 0.97
CA TYR A 87 2.97 1.84 0.64
C TYR A 87 3.47 2.81 -0.42
N ILE A 88 4.65 3.37 -0.16
CA ILE A 88 5.32 4.26 -1.10
C ILE A 88 6.66 3.63 -1.43
N PHE A 89 6.87 3.39 -2.72
CA PHE A 89 8.13 2.86 -3.24
C PHE A 89 8.73 3.86 -4.23
N MET A 90 10.05 3.89 -4.27
CA MET A 90 10.82 4.52 -5.33
C MET A 90 11.54 3.43 -6.10
N VAL A 91 11.47 3.51 -7.42
CA VAL A 91 12.26 2.69 -8.34
C VAL A 91 13.23 3.60 -9.05
N ASP A 92 14.53 3.32 -8.92
CA ASP A 92 15.59 4.12 -9.55
C ASP A 92 15.83 3.71 -11.01
N SER A 93 16.79 4.39 -11.66
CA SER A 93 17.18 4.12 -13.05
C SER A 93 17.84 2.76 -13.27
N HIS A 94 18.29 2.10 -12.20
CA HIS A 94 18.88 0.76 -12.21
C HIS A 94 17.86 -0.33 -11.83
N ASN A 95 16.57 0.03 -11.65
CA ASN A 95 15.49 -0.84 -11.17
C ASN A 95 15.65 -1.33 -9.72
N ASN A 96 16.46 -0.65 -8.90
CA ASN A 96 16.45 -0.90 -7.47
C ASN A 96 15.17 -0.34 -6.86
N ILE A 97 14.59 -1.07 -5.90
CA ILE A 97 13.34 -0.71 -5.26
C ILE A 97 13.62 -0.33 -3.80
N ALA A 98 13.36 0.93 -3.45
CA ALA A 98 13.40 1.42 -2.09
C ALA A 98 11.99 1.64 -1.55
N ARG A 99 11.69 1.12 -0.35
CA ARG A 99 10.43 1.39 0.35
C ARG A 99 10.57 2.67 1.18
N LEU A 100 9.89 3.73 0.77
CA LEU A 100 9.89 5.01 1.49
C LEU A 100 8.87 5.06 2.63
N PHE A 101 7.78 4.28 2.52
CA PHE A 101 6.76 4.17 3.56
C PHE A 101 6.09 2.78 3.52
N PRO A 102 5.86 2.12 4.68
CA PRO A 102 6.43 2.42 5.99
C PRO A 102 7.96 2.26 5.97
N THR A 103 8.68 3.02 6.80
CA THR A 103 10.14 2.92 6.94
C THR A 103 10.56 3.12 8.39
N ASP A 104 11.59 2.38 8.82
CA ASP A 104 12.30 2.52 10.09
C ASP A 104 13.75 3.01 9.92
N ASP A 105 14.18 3.31 8.68
CA ASP A 105 15.55 3.72 8.33
C ASP A 105 15.99 5.04 8.99
N PHE A 106 15.05 5.80 9.56
CA PHE A 106 15.32 7.08 10.21
C PHE A 106 14.86 7.08 11.68
N LYS A 107 15.68 7.69 12.55
CA LYS A 107 15.33 7.94 13.96
C LYS A 107 14.03 8.75 14.04
N GLY A 108 12.97 8.11 14.54
CA GLY A 108 11.64 8.70 14.68
C GLY A 108 10.64 8.34 13.57
N ALA A 109 11.12 7.91 12.39
CA ALA A 109 10.25 7.42 11.31
C ALA A 109 9.46 6.20 11.77
N ALA A 110 10.14 5.24 12.41
CA ALA A 110 9.50 4.05 12.94
C ALA A 110 8.32 4.34 13.88
N ARG A 111 8.23 5.49 14.56
CA ARG A 111 7.08 5.83 15.43
C ARG A 111 5.94 6.51 14.67
N ALA A 112 6.26 7.39 13.73
CA ALA A 112 5.28 8.21 13.02
C ALA A 112 4.75 7.56 11.73
N ASN A 113 5.58 6.76 11.07
CA ASN A 113 5.34 6.20 9.75
C ASN A 113 5.12 4.69 9.82
N LYS A 114 3.96 4.33 10.37
CA LYS A 114 3.48 2.96 10.41
C LYS A 114 2.13 2.84 9.69
N ASN A 115 1.89 1.65 9.18
CA ASN A 115 0.55 1.18 8.85
C ASN A 115 -0.12 0.50 10.05
N PRO A 116 -1.46 0.44 10.10
CA PRO A 116 -2.38 1.17 9.21
C PRO A 116 -2.36 2.68 9.48
N VAL A 117 -2.70 3.46 8.47
CA VAL A 117 -2.82 4.93 8.60
C VAL A 117 -4.21 5.33 9.08
N LYS A 118 -4.31 6.54 9.65
CA LYS A 118 -5.55 7.11 10.16
C LYS A 118 -6.07 8.18 9.21
N LYS A 119 -7.39 8.23 9.04
CA LYS A 119 -8.10 9.24 8.26
C LYS A 119 -7.73 10.65 8.75
N GLU A 120 -7.61 11.58 7.80
CA GLU A 120 -7.37 13.03 8.04
C GLU A 120 -6.07 13.38 8.78
N LYS A 121 -5.32 12.39 9.27
CA LYS A 121 -4.01 12.58 9.85
C LYS A 121 -2.98 12.83 8.74
N GLN A 122 -2.18 13.87 8.91
CA GLN A 122 -1.06 14.16 8.03
C GLN A 122 0.15 13.30 8.39
N TYR A 123 0.78 12.69 7.39
CA TYR A 123 1.99 11.88 7.51
C TYR A 123 3.14 12.55 6.74
N PHE A 124 4.34 12.52 7.32
CA PHE A 124 5.55 13.09 6.74
C PHE A 124 6.56 11.97 6.49
N VAL A 125 6.98 11.80 5.25
CA VAL A 125 7.86 10.72 4.82
C VAL A 125 9.23 11.33 4.45
N PRO A 126 10.31 11.03 5.21
CA PRO A 126 10.42 10.01 6.27
C PRO A 126 10.04 10.47 7.69
N ALA A 127 10.07 11.77 7.98
CA ALA A 127 9.55 12.32 9.24
C ALA A 127 9.32 13.84 9.11
N ALA A 128 8.69 14.47 10.10
CA ALA A 128 8.36 15.90 10.05
C ALA A 128 9.59 16.80 9.84
N SER A 129 10.73 16.48 10.43
CA SER A 129 11.99 17.24 10.33
C SER A 129 13.08 16.52 9.52
N ARG A 130 12.69 15.57 8.68
CA ARG A 130 13.63 14.77 7.87
C ARG A 130 13.21 14.74 6.40
N SER A 131 14.17 14.39 5.55
CA SER A 131 14.05 14.18 4.11
C SER A 131 15.00 13.05 3.70
N PHE A 132 14.72 12.43 2.55
CA PHE A 132 15.67 11.55 1.87
C PHE A 132 16.63 12.40 1.06
N LYS A 133 17.90 12.03 0.97
CA LYS A 133 18.86 12.66 0.07
C LYS A 133 18.97 11.79 -1.19
N LEU A 134 18.80 12.38 -2.37
CA LEU A 134 19.01 11.68 -3.64
C LEU A 134 20.48 11.32 -3.78
N ASP A 135 20.74 10.12 -4.28
CA ASP A 135 22.09 9.62 -4.50
C ASP A 135 22.67 10.14 -5.83
N GLU A 136 23.82 9.60 -6.22
CA GLU A 136 24.51 9.96 -7.46
C GLU A 136 23.99 9.18 -8.68
N ASN A 137 22.97 8.32 -8.53
CA ASN A 137 22.42 7.52 -9.62
C ASN A 137 21.47 8.37 -10.46
N THR A 138 22.01 8.95 -11.52
CA THR A 138 21.21 9.74 -12.46
C THR A 138 20.30 8.87 -13.33
N GLY A 139 19.16 9.42 -13.72
CA GLY A 139 18.22 8.80 -14.66
C GLY A 139 16.78 8.99 -14.24
N LYS A 140 15.88 8.19 -14.83
CA LYS A 140 14.45 8.25 -14.50
C LYS A 140 14.18 7.50 -13.20
N GLU A 141 13.70 8.23 -12.20
CA GLU A 141 13.10 7.65 -10.99
C GLU A 141 11.57 7.58 -11.13
N THR A 142 10.95 6.58 -10.51
CA THR A 142 9.50 6.41 -10.49
C THR A 142 9.00 6.18 -9.07
N LEU A 143 8.06 7.02 -8.62
CA LEU A 143 7.36 6.84 -7.35
C LEU A 143 6.09 6.02 -7.57
N TYR A 144 5.97 4.90 -6.86
CA TYR A 144 4.76 4.09 -6.79
C TYR A 144 4.06 4.32 -5.47
N LEU A 145 2.77 4.64 -5.54
CA LEU A 145 1.92 4.86 -4.38
C LEU A 145 0.78 3.86 -4.41
N ILE A 146 0.70 3.05 -3.37
CA ILE A 146 -0.25 1.94 -3.28
C ILE A 146 -1.05 2.12 -2.00
N ALA A 147 -2.37 2.11 -2.13
CA ALA A 147 -3.29 2.09 -1.00
C ALA A 147 -4.11 0.80 -1.04
N THR A 148 -4.20 0.11 0.10
CA THR A 148 -4.94 -1.15 0.23
C THR A 148 -5.80 -1.16 1.50
N ARG A 149 -6.89 -1.93 1.48
CA ARG A 149 -7.74 -2.17 2.67
C ARG A 149 -7.21 -3.29 3.57
N GLN A 150 -6.19 -4.01 3.11
CA GLN A 150 -5.57 -5.14 3.78
C GLN A 150 -4.07 -4.95 3.85
N ALA A 151 -3.47 -5.35 4.98
CA ALA A 151 -2.03 -5.33 5.15
C ALA A 151 -1.34 -6.21 4.10
N ASP A 152 -0.11 -5.84 3.74
CA ASP A 152 0.78 -6.76 3.05
C ASP A 152 1.00 -8.01 3.91
N ALA A 153 0.93 -9.18 3.27
CA ALA A 153 1.24 -10.44 3.92
C ALA A 153 2.77 -10.51 4.14
N ILE A 154 3.24 -9.88 5.22
CA ILE A 154 4.63 -10.01 5.63
C ILE A 154 4.84 -11.45 6.11
N ARG A 155 5.42 -12.32 5.27
CA ARG A 155 6.07 -13.53 5.78
C ARG A 155 7.28 -13.06 6.55
N THR A 156 7.22 -13.13 7.88
CA THR A 156 8.40 -12.96 8.72
C THR A 156 9.47 -13.94 8.24
N ASN A 157 10.61 -13.42 7.78
CA ASN A 157 11.80 -14.23 7.62
C ASN A 157 12.47 -14.29 9.00
N PRO A 158 12.55 -15.45 9.68
CA PRO A 158 13.00 -15.56 11.07
C PRO A 158 14.51 -15.35 11.27
N LYS A 159 15.21 -14.60 10.41
CA LYS A 159 16.66 -14.35 10.55
C LYS A 159 17.01 -12.86 10.53
N SER A 160 16.75 -12.21 11.65
CA SER A 160 17.52 -11.06 12.14
C SER A 160 17.56 -11.04 13.68
N ASP A 161 17.69 -12.21 14.29
CA ASP A 161 18.18 -12.32 15.66
C ASP A 161 19.46 -13.16 15.62
N ASN A 162 20.54 -12.52 15.17
CA ASN A 162 21.87 -13.09 15.29
C ASN A 162 22.67 -12.26 16.29
N GLY A 163 22.70 -12.77 17.53
CA GLY A 163 23.86 -12.62 18.38
C GLY A 163 23.85 -11.43 19.33
N ARG A 164 23.18 -11.61 20.48
CA ARG A 164 23.78 -11.15 21.75
C ARG A 164 23.41 -12.05 22.93
N ASN A 165 23.80 -13.32 22.84
CA ASN A 165 24.13 -14.11 24.03
C ASN A 165 25.56 -13.79 24.44
N ARG A 166 25.73 -13.05 25.54
CA ARG A 166 26.94 -13.13 26.36
C ARG A 166 26.57 -12.98 27.84
N LYS A 167 26.39 -14.17 28.44
CA LYS A 167 26.75 -14.58 29.80
C LYS A 167 26.11 -13.82 30.95
N GLU A 168 25.07 -14.47 31.45
CA GLU A 168 24.81 -14.70 32.86
C GLU A 168 26.08 -15.31 33.49
N ASP A 169 26.74 -14.58 34.39
CA ASP A 169 27.67 -15.12 35.38
C ASP A 169 26.99 -14.94 36.74
N THR A 170 26.51 -16.06 37.29
CA THR A 170 26.17 -16.22 38.70
C THR A 170 27.17 -17.16 39.35
N SER A 171 27.51 -16.83 40.61
CA SER A 171 28.18 -17.62 41.66
C SER A 171 29.66 -17.96 41.48
N ASP A 172 30.53 -17.34 42.29
CA ASP A 172 30.79 -17.75 43.69
C ASP A 172 31.01 -16.53 44.60
#